data_AF-A0A6J4HHI5-F1
#
_entry.id   AF-A0A6J4HHI5-F1
#
_cell.length_a   1.000
_cell.length_b   1.000
_cell.length_c   1.000
_cell.angle_alpha   90.00
_cell.angle_beta   90.00
_cell.angle_gamma   90.00
#
_symmetry.space_group_name_H-M   'P 1'
#
loop_
_entity.id
_entity.type
_entity.pdbx_description
1 polymer ?
#
loop_
_entity_poly.entity_id
_entity_poly.type
_entity_poly.pdbx_seq_one_letter_code
_entity_poly.pdbx_strand_id
1 'polypeptide(L)'
;MEIDTHPLSGLPIAVDVDAARLRFSAGVSAPAPDRRTAGELRAMLRDPGAAAEALADDVVYTLYPGLATDETGEEMGRRGLRYVALVVRAGTVGAEWVRTRGHTNSHAAGTPVPFPEVHEVWHGLALLYLQTAVAPEVDDVVAVPLGPGDKAVVPPGWASLLVNIGASPLAVGTWRPADCVTRHEELEALGGMAHYVLAGGEPGAYAFEPNTRYRTVPVPRIVPARDLPEFGLHRDEPMFTTFRRNPDFFRFLTRPQDHDAQWTSLYP
;
A
#
# COMPACT_ATOMS: atom_id res chain seq x y z
N MET A 1 -2.29 5.66 22.90
CA MET A 1 -2.95 6.91 22.45
C MET A 1 -3.85 6.58 21.27
N GLU A 2 -5.04 7.17 21.17
CA GLU A 2 -5.92 6.99 20.02
C GLU A 2 -5.94 8.27 19.15
N ILE A 3 -5.80 8.10 17.84
CA ILE A 3 -5.86 9.19 16.85
C ILE A 3 -7.10 8.99 15.99
N ASP A 4 -8.02 9.96 16.02
CA ASP A 4 -9.18 9.97 15.13
C ASP A 4 -8.72 10.22 13.69
N THR A 5 -9.07 9.28 12.81
CA THR A 5 -8.76 9.37 11.37
C THR A 5 -9.95 9.77 10.53
N HIS A 6 -11.14 9.95 11.11
CA HIS A 6 -12.36 10.25 10.38
C HIS A 6 -12.24 11.44 9.41
N PRO A 7 -11.60 12.57 9.78
CA PRO A 7 -11.41 13.67 8.82
C PRO A 7 -10.63 13.30 7.56
N LEU A 8 -9.81 12.26 7.62
CA LEU A 8 -8.96 11.81 6.50
C LEU A 8 -9.49 10.54 5.81
N SER A 9 -10.10 9.62 6.56
CA SER A 9 -10.58 8.34 6.03
C SER A 9 -12.02 8.41 5.52
N GLY A 10 -12.80 9.41 5.94
CA GLY A 10 -14.24 9.49 5.67
C GLY A 10 -15.06 8.42 6.40
N LEU A 11 -14.44 7.73 7.36
CA LEU A 11 -15.03 6.65 8.16
C LEU A 11 -14.79 6.90 9.66
N PRO A 12 -15.73 6.53 10.55
CA PRO A 12 -15.56 6.71 11.99
C PRO A 12 -14.59 5.66 12.57
N ILE A 13 -13.30 5.85 12.26
CA ILE A 13 -12.18 4.96 12.57
C ILE A 13 -11.11 5.75 13.33
N ALA A 14 -10.53 5.14 14.35
CA ALA A 14 -9.35 5.65 15.02
C ALA A 14 -8.17 4.67 14.91
N VAL A 15 -6.95 5.19 15.03
CA VAL A 15 -5.72 4.39 15.15
C VAL A 15 -5.33 4.33 16.62
N ASP A 16 -5.27 3.11 17.16
CA ASP A 16 -4.62 2.82 18.44
C ASP A 16 -3.11 2.74 18.18
N VAL A 17 -2.41 3.81 18.56
CA VAL A 17 -0.97 4.01 18.28
C VAL A 17 -0.11 2.98 19.02
N ASP A 18 -0.51 2.62 20.24
CA ASP A 18 0.29 1.72 21.08
C ASP A 18 0.13 0.27 20.61
N ALA A 19 -1.08 -0.10 20.18
CA ALA A 19 -1.36 -1.43 19.65
C ALA A 19 -1.03 -1.58 18.15
N ALA A 20 -0.75 -0.47 17.44
CA ALA A 20 -0.63 -0.40 15.98
C ALA A 20 -1.82 -1.07 15.26
N ARG A 21 -3.04 -0.68 15.62
CA ARG A 21 -4.30 -1.25 15.12
C ARG A 21 -5.37 -0.20 14.91
N LEU A 22 -6.39 -0.54 14.10
CA LEU A 22 -7.60 0.26 13.98
C LEU A 22 -8.62 -0.08 15.08
N ARG A 23 -9.34 0.95 15.50
CA ARG A 23 -10.55 0.89 16.32
C ARG A 23 -11.71 1.38 15.48
N PHE A 24 -12.77 0.59 15.45
CA PHE A 24 -13.98 0.90 14.69
C PHE A 24 -15.06 1.41 15.65
N SER A 25 -15.69 2.52 15.29
CA SER A 25 -16.92 2.97 15.94
C SER A 25 -18.14 2.31 15.29
N ALA A 26 -19.34 2.57 15.84
CA ALA A 26 -20.58 2.05 15.29
C ALA A 26 -20.75 2.41 13.80
N GLY A 27 -21.26 1.46 13.02
CA GLY A 27 -21.55 1.64 11.58
C GLY A 27 -20.41 1.29 10.62
N VAL A 28 -19.23 0.90 11.14
CA VAL A 28 -18.15 0.31 10.33
C VAL A 28 -17.91 -1.12 10.78
N SER A 29 -17.87 -2.02 9.81
CA SER A 29 -17.52 -3.42 10.03
C SER A 29 -16.29 -3.80 9.21
N ALA A 30 -15.54 -4.75 9.73
CA ALA A 30 -14.47 -5.42 9.01
C ALA A 30 -14.44 -6.90 9.42
N PRO A 31 -14.08 -7.82 8.51
CA PRO A 31 -13.72 -9.19 8.88
C PRO A 31 -12.58 -9.23 9.91
N ALA A 32 -12.31 -10.42 10.44
CA ALA A 32 -11.13 -10.62 11.28
C ALA A 32 -9.86 -10.15 10.55
N PRO A 33 -8.98 -9.39 11.23
CA PRO A 33 -7.79 -8.85 10.60
C PRO A 33 -6.72 -9.93 10.42
N ASP A 34 -5.98 -9.82 9.32
CA ASP A 34 -4.80 -10.65 9.05
C ASP A 34 -3.56 -9.95 9.60
N ARG A 35 -2.83 -10.63 10.50
CA ARG A 35 -1.59 -10.09 11.07
C ARG A 35 -0.40 -10.76 10.40
N ARG A 36 0.62 -9.95 10.10
CA ARG A 36 1.84 -10.40 9.43
C ARG A 36 3.05 -10.14 10.31
N THR A 37 3.90 -11.14 10.50
CA THR A 37 5.11 -11.06 11.32
C THR A 37 6.36 -10.82 10.49
N ALA A 38 7.43 -10.35 11.13
CA ALA A 38 8.75 -10.27 10.48
C ALA A 38 9.20 -11.64 9.95
N GLY A 39 8.89 -12.72 10.67
CA GLY A 39 9.20 -14.10 10.27
C GLY A 39 8.53 -14.51 8.95
N GLU A 40 7.28 -14.11 8.71
CA GLU A 40 6.59 -14.37 7.43
C GLU A 40 7.22 -13.59 6.26
N LEU A 41 7.90 -12.47 6.53
CA LEU A 41 8.58 -11.67 5.51
C LEU A 41 10.04 -12.08 5.30
N ARG A 42 10.56 -13.02 6.10
CA ARG A 42 12.00 -13.35 6.21
C ARG A 42 12.71 -13.54 4.87
N ALA A 43 12.09 -14.24 3.93
CA ALA A 43 12.70 -14.54 2.63
C ALA A 43 12.95 -13.28 1.77
N MET A 44 12.26 -12.19 2.04
CA MET A 44 12.31 -10.94 1.27
C MET A 44 13.04 -9.80 2.01
N LEU A 45 13.55 -10.07 3.21
CA LEU A 45 14.32 -9.07 3.95
C LEU A 45 15.78 -9.06 3.47
N ARG A 46 16.38 -7.88 3.53
CA ARG A 46 17.80 -7.60 3.32
C ARG A 46 18.67 -8.48 4.20
N ASP A 47 18.29 -8.62 5.47
CA ASP A 47 18.90 -9.54 6.41
C ASP A 47 17.85 -10.52 6.96
N PRO A 48 17.76 -11.74 6.40
CA PRO A 48 16.86 -12.78 6.90
C PRO A 48 17.15 -13.21 8.35
N GLY A 49 18.36 -12.97 8.87
CA GLY A 49 18.72 -13.26 10.25
C GLY A 49 18.04 -12.32 11.24
N ALA A 50 17.88 -11.04 10.88
CA ALA A 50 17.23 -10.05 11.72
C ALA A 50 15.77 -10.40 12.06
N ALA A 51 15.05 -11.12 11.19
CA ALA A 51 13.71 -11.62 11.49
C ALA A 51 13.69 -12.76 12.52
N ALA A 52 14.79 -13.49 12.70
CA ALA A 52 14.90 -14.51 13.74
C ALA A 52 15.21 -13.91 15.12
N GLU A 53 15.83 -12.72 15.14
CA GLU A 53 16.07 -11.94 16.35
C GLU A 53 14.84 -11.14 16.79
N ALA A 54 13.93 -10.85 15.86
CA ALA A 54 12.62 -10.33 16.19
C ALA A 54 11.83 -11.32 17.06
N LEU A 55 11.00 -10.79 17.96
CA LEU A 55 10.11 -11.62 18.77
C LEU A 55 9.22 -12.48 17.85
N ALA A 56 8.91 -13.71 18.25
CA ALA A 56 8.13 -14.64 17.42
C ALA A 56 6.75 -14.06 17.01
N ASP A 57 6.26 -13.11 17.79
CA ASP A 57 5.01 -12.37 17.69
C ASP A 57 5.19 -10.90 17.30
N ASP A 58 6.37 -10.53 16.76
CA ASP A 58 6.64 -9.22 16.18
C ASP A 58 5.82 -9.02 14.90
N VAL A 59 4.62 -8.48 15.08
CA VAL A 59 3.71 -8.13 13.99
C VAL A 59 4.16 -6.82 13.35
N VAL A 60 4.58 -6.94 12.09
CA VAL A 60 5.01 -5.81 11.25
C VAL A 60 3.82 -5.01 10.73
N TYR A 61 2.73 -5.69 10.36
CA TYR A 61 1.50 -5.00 9.95
C TYR A 61 0.24 -5.84 10.15
N THR A 62 -0.88 -5.15 10.23
CA THR A 62 -2.23 -5.72 10.33
C THR A 62 -3.05 -5.25 9.13
N LEU A 63 -3.60 -6.19 8.36
CA LEU A 63 -4.50 -5.96 7.24
C LEU A 63 -5.95 -6.17 7.67
N TYR A 64 -6.79 -5.20 7.36
CA TYR A 64 -8.25 -5.25 7.51
C TYR A 64 -8.84 -5.44 6.11
N PRO A 65 -9.22 -6.68 5.74
CA PRO A 65 -9.36 -7.07 4.33
C PRO A 65 -10.67 -6.61 3.68
N GLY A 66 -11.50 -5.84 4.34
CA GLY A 66 -12.79 -5.42 3.80
C GLY A 66 -13.55 -4.53 4.78
N LEU A 67 -13.31 -3.23 4.73
CA LEU A 67 -14.07 -2.26 5.49
C LEU A 67 -15.36 -1.96 4.73
N ALA A 68 -16.48 -2.02 5.42
CA ALA A 68 -17.77 -1.66 4.86
C ALA A 68 -18.62 -0.92 5.89
N THR A 69 -19.46 -0.02 5.39
CA THR A 69 -20.61 0.52 6.12
C THR A 69 -21.89 -0.06 5.54
N ASP A 70 -22.96 -0.16 6.33
CA ASP A 70 -24.23 -0.75 5.91
C ASP A 70 -24.76 -0.13 4.60
N GLU A 71 -24.57 1.18 4.42
CA GLU A 71 -25.05 1.92 3.24
C GLU A 71 -24.18 1.74 1.98
N THR A 72 -22.89 1.43 2.12
CA THR A 72 -21.91 1.50 1.02
C THR A 72 -21.50 0.11 0.52
N GLY A 73 -21.65 -0.92 1.35
CA GLY A 73 -21.23 -2.29 1.02
C GLY A 73 -21.90 -2.87 -0.23
N GLU A 74 -23.20 -2.60 -0.46
CA GLU A 74 -23.90 -3.08 -1.64
C GLU A 74 -23.36 -2.45 -2.94
N GLU A 75 -23.14 -1.13 -2.93
CA GLU A 75 -22.58 -0.40 -4.09
C GLU A 75 -21.15 -0.86 -4.41
N MET A 76 -20.33 -1.06 -3.38
CA MET A 76 -18.98 -1.64 -3.52
C MET A 76 -19.04 -3.02 -4.18
N GLY A 77 -19.94 -3.88 -3.71
CA GLY A 77 -20.17 -5.21 -4.26
C GLY A 77 -20.63 -5.17 -5.73
N ARG A 78 -21.62 -4.33 -6.06
CA ARG A 78 -22.13 -4.15 -7.44
C ARG A 78 -21.04 -3.70 -8.41
N ARG A 79 -20.03 -2.97 -7.92
CA ARG A 79 -18.90 -2.47 -8.73
C ARG A 79 -17.69 -3.38 -8.75
N GLY A 80 -17.70 -4.48 -7.99
CA GLY A 80 -16.54 -5.35 -7.85
C GLY A 80 -15.38 -4.67 -7.13
N LEU A 81 -15.66 -3.78 -6.18
CA LEU A 81 -14.67 -3.04 -5.41
C LEU A 81 -14.62 -3.52 -3.96
N ARG A 82 -13.44 -3.35 -3.35
CA ARG A 82 -13.17 -3.64 -1.96
C ARG A 82 -12.33 -2.52 -1.36
N TYR A 83 -12.75 -2.06 -0.19
CA TYR A 83 -11.95 -1.12 0.60
C TYR A 83 -11.22 -1.89 1.67
N VAL A 84 -9.90 -1.81 1.69
CA VAL A 84 -9.05 -2.45 2.71
C VAL A 84 -8.33 -1.38 3.50
N ALA A 85 -7.88 -1.72 4.70
CA ALA A 85 -7.01 -0.85 5.47
C ALA A 85 -5.81 -1.63 6.01
N LEU A 86 -4.70 -0.93 6.16
CA LEU A 86 -3.46 -1.48 6.69
C LEU A 86 -2.98 -0.60 7.84
N VAL A 87 -2.47 -1.23 8.90
CA VAL A 87 -1.66 -0.54 9.91
C VAL A 87 -0.29 -1.21 9.98
N VAL A 88 0.76 -0.45 9.68
CA VAL A 88 2.16 -0.90 9.68
C VAL A 88 2.84 -0.28 10.90
N ARG A 89 3.45 -1.08 11.77
CA ARG A 89 4.13 -0.54 12.96
C ARG A 89 5.32 0.35 12.58
N ALA A 90 5.73 1.21 13.49
CA ALA A 90 6.96 1.99 13.34
C ALA A 90 8.22 1.14 13.59
N GLY A 91 9.38 1.70 13.23
CA GLY A 91 10.69 1.11 13.49
C GLY A 91 11.22 0.26 12.34
N THR A 92 12.15 -0.63 12.65
CA THR A 92 12.86 -1.42 11.64
C THR A 92 12.76 -2.92 11.88
N VAL A 93 13.15 -3.70 10.86
CA VAL A 93 13.59 -5.09 11.00
C VAL A 93 15.05 -5.12 10.52
N GLY A 94 15.98 -5.30 11.46
CA GLY A 94 17.39 -5.01 11.18
C GLY A 94 17.58 -3.54 10.78
N ALA A 95 18.18 -3.30 9.62
CA ALA A 95 18.39 -1.96 9.06
C ALA A 95 17.25 -1.46 8.16
N GLU A 96 16.31 -2.32 7.76
CA GLU A 96 15.19 -1.94 6.89
C GLU A 96 14.07 -1.28 7.67
N TRP A 97 13.50 -0.20 7.14
CA TRP A 97 12.21 0.30 7.61
C TRP A 97 11.15 -0.80 7.50
N VAL A 98 10.25 -0.89 8.48
CA VAL A 98 9.14 -1.86 8.44
C VAL A 98 8.26 -1.59 7.23
N ARG A 99 7.87 -2.67 6.55
CA ARG A 99 7.13 -2.61 5.29
C ARG A 99 6.10 -3.73 5.16
N THR A 100 5.20 -3.58 4.19
CA THR A 100 4.35 -4.67 3.73
C THR A 100 5.14 -5.72 2.96
N ARG A 101 4.54 -6.90 2.72
CA ARG A 101 5.19 -8.01 2.01
C ARG A 101 5.63 -7.62 0.59
N GLY A 102 4.86 -6.75 -0.04
CA GLY A 102 4.94 -6.41 -1.46
C GLY A 102 4.25 -7.45 -2.34
N HIS A 103 3.70 -7.02 -3.47
CA HIS A 103 2.96 -7.88 -4.38
C HIS A 103 2.88 -7.35 -5.81
N THR A 104 2.59 -8.26 -6.74
CA THR A 104 1.99 -7.95 -8.05
C THR A 104 0.51 -8.31 -8.05
N ASN A 105 -0.25 -7.71 -8.97
CA ASN A 105 -1.68 -7.95 -9.10
C ASN A 105 -1.99 -8.86 -10.29
N SER A 106 -3.05 -9.66 -10.16
CA SER A 106 -3.62 -10.43 -11.27
C SER A 106 -4.21 -9.52 -12.36
N HIS A 107 -4.41 -10.11 -13.54
CA HIS A 107 -5.10 -9.47 -14.66
C HIS A 107 -6.58 -9.26 -14.39
N ALA A 108 -7.12 -8.14 -14.89
CA ALA A 108 -8.54 -7.88 -14.91
C ALA A 108 -9.26 -8.91 -15.80
N ALA A 109 -10.40 -9.40 -15.34
CA ALA A 109 -11.10 -10.52 -15.96
C ALA A 109 -11.36 -10.29 -17.46
N GLY A 110 -10.87 -11.22 -18.30
CA GLY A 110 -11.02 -11.15 -19.75
C GLY A 110 -10.09 -10.15 -20.46
N THR A 111 -9.07 -9.62 -19.77
CA THR A 111 -8.10 -8.67 -20.34
C THR A 111 -6.65 -9.08 -20.02
N PRO A 112 -5.66 -8.56 -20.77
CA PRO A 112 -4.24 -8.70 -20.41
C PRO A 112 -3.74 -7.58 -19.49
N VAL A 113 -4.62 -6.75 -18.92
CA VAL A 113 -4.22 -5.59 -18.11
C VAL A 113 -4.31 -5.94 -16.61
N PRO A 114 -3.19 -5.87 -15.84
CA PRO A 114 -3.23 -6.10 -14.40
C PRO A 114 -4.06 -5.05 -13.66
N PHE A 115 -4.63 -5.45 -12.52
CA PHE A 115 -5.40 -4.53 -11.70
C PHE A 115 -4.52 -3.45 -11.06
N PRO A 116 -4.94 -2.17 -11.09
CA PRO A 116 -4.33 -1.11 -10.28
C PRO A 116 -4.93 -1.08 -8.87
N GLU A 117 -4.32 -0.29 -7.99
CA GLU A 117 -4.78 -0.01 -6.63
C GLU A 117 -4.61 1.48 -6.33
N VAL A 118 -5.34 2.02 -5.35
CA VAL A 118 -5.10 3.38 -4.87
C VAL A 118 -5.06 3.41 -3.35
N HIS A 119 -4.02 4.04 -2.81
CA HIS A 119 -3.75 4.17 -1.38
C HIS A 119 -4.01 5.60 -0.91
N GLU A 120 -4.46 5.76 0.34
CA GLU A 120 -4.60 7.03 1.05
C GLU A 120 -4.01 6.89 2.45
N VAL A 121 -3.11 7.81 2.83
CA VAL A 121 -2.52 7.81 4.17
C VAL A 121 -3.44 8.53 5.13
N TRP A 122 -3.83 7.87 6.21
CA TRP A 122 -4.64 8.44 7.28
C TRP A 122 -3.81 8.90 8.47
N HIS A 123 -2.69 8.22 8.74
CA HIS A 123 -1.78 8.57 9.83
C HIS A 123 -0.37 8.04 9.53
N GLY A 124 0.67 8.72 10.04
CA GLY A 124 2.07 8.34 9.86
C GLY A 124 2.66 8.82 8.54
N LEU A 125 3.85 8.30 8.20
CA LEU A 125 4.59 8.62 6.99
C LEU A 125 4.85 7.34 6.19
N ALA A 126 4.38 7.32 4.95
CA ALA A 126 4.59 6.21 4.04
C ALA A 126 5.64 6.55 2.97
N LEU A 127 6.28 5.50 2.48
CA LEU A 127 6.89 5.49 1.16
C LEU A 127 6.19 4.38 0.36
N LEU A 128 5.46 4.76 -0.69
CA LEU A 128 4.99 3.79 -1.68
C LEU A 128 6.15 3.52 -2.64
N TYR A 129 6.66 2.30 -2.61
CA TYR A 129 7.71 1.83 -3.51
C TYR A 129 7.09 1.02 -4.64
N LEU A 130 7.42 1.35 -5.89
CA LEU A 130 6.88 0.75 -7.09
C LEU A 130 8.01 0.32 -8.05
N GLN A 131 7.82 -0.80 -8.75
CA GLN A 131 8.68 -1.21 -9.87
C GLN A 131 7.87 -1.83 -11.01
N THR A 132 8.31 -1.66 -12.26
CA THR A 132 7.55 -2.07 -13.46
C THR A 132 7.35 -3.56 -13.65
N ALA A 133 8.21 -4.41 -13.06
CA ALA A 133 8.11 -5.87 -13.14
C ALA A 133 8.85 -6.55 -11.99
N VAL A 134 8.53 -7.81 -11.71
CA VAL A 134 9.30 -8.68 -10.81
C VAL A 134 10.08 -9.69 -11.64
N ALA A 135 11.12 -9.18 -12.29
CA ALA A 135 12.00 -9.95 -13.16
C ALA A 135 13.46 -9.59 -12.85
N PRO A 136 14.44 -10.40 -13.30
CA PRO A 136 15.85 -10.09 -13.10
C PRO A 136 16.27 -8.70 -13.60
N GLU A 137 15.56 -8.14 -14.57
CA GLU A 137 15.79 -6.80 -15.10
C GLU A 137 14.56 -5.95 -14.79
N VAL A 138 14.78 -4.79 -14.16
CA VAL A 138 13.74 -3.82 -13.82
C VAL A 138 14.02 -2.54 -14.59
N ASP A 139 13.02 -2.03 -15.30
CA ASP A 139 13.20 -0.87 -16.17
C ASP A 139 13.06 0.45 -15.40
N ASP A 140 12.10 0.52 -14.47
CA ASP A 140 11.84 1.73 -13.70
C ASP A 140 11.45 1.40 -12.26
N VAL A 141 11.85 2.29 -11.36
CA VAL A 141 11.53 2.26 -9.94
C VAL A 141 11.11 3.65 -9.52
N VAL A 142 9.92 3.73 -8.92
CA VAL A 142 9.35 4.97 -8.39
C VAL A 142 9.15 4.83 -6.89
N ALA A 143 9.57 5.84 -6.15
CA ALA A 143 9.26 5.94 -4.73
C ALA A 143 8.49 7.24 -4.46
N VAL A 144 7.33 7.11 -3.82
CA VAL A 144 6.42 8.22 -3.54
C VAL A 144 6.30 8.40 -2.03
N PRO A 145 6.93 9.43 -1.44
CA PRO A 145 6.72 9.78 -0.04
C PRO A 145 5.30 10.33 0.14
N LEU A 146 4.58 9.84 1.14
CA LEU A 146 3.17 10.17 1.39
C LEU A 146 2.97 10.48 2.88
N GLY A 147 2.26 11.58 3.17
CA GLY A 147 1.80 11.92 4.51
C GLY A 147 0.26 11.94 4.60
N PRO A 148 -0.30 12.30 5.77
CA PRO A 148 -1.75 12.29 5.97
C PRO A 148 -2.53 13.08 4.90
N GLY A 149 -3.54 12.43 4.31
CA GLY A 149 -4.38 12.94 3.22
C GLY A 149 -3.83 12.64 1.81
N ASP A 150 -2.53 12.37 1.68
CA ASP A 150 -1.92 12.06 0.39
C ASP A 150 -2.44 10.75 -0.17
N LYS A 151 -2.58 10.71 -1.50
CA LYS A 151 -3.06 9.57 -2.27
C LYS A 151 -2.06 9.20 -3.34
N ALA A 152 -1.96 7.92 -3.65
CA ALA A 152 -1.12 7.44 -4.74
C ALA A 152 -1.75 6.20 -5.39
N VAL A 153 -1.59 6.10 -6.71
CA VAL A 153 -2.13 5.02 -7.53
C VAL A 153 -1.01 4.07 -7.92
N VAL A 154 -1.20 2.78 -7.68
CA VAL A 154 -0.36 1.72 -8.25
C VAL A 154 -0.83 1.48 -9.69
N PRO A 155 0.00 1.75 -10.71
CA PRO A 155 -0.40 1.56 -12.10
C PRO A 155 -0.52 0.06 -12.44
N PRO A 156 -1.29 -0.31 -13.48
CA PRO A 156 -1.33 -1.68 -13.98
C PRO A 156 0.07 -2.24 -14.27
N GLY A 157 0.34 -3.44 -13.72
CA GLY A 157 1.55 -4.22 -13.98
C GLY A 157 2.72 -3.93 -13.05
N TRP A 158 2.64 -2.87 -12.25
CA TRP A 158 3.70 -2.55 -11.30
C TRP A 158 3.58 -3.42 -10.05
N ALA A 159 4.72 -3.90 -9.57
CA ALA A 159 4.81 -4.43 -8.21
C ALA A 159 4.89 -3.27 -7.23
N SER A 160 4.28 -3.42 -6.06
CA SER A 160 4.24 -2.35 -5.06
C SER A 160 4.45 -2.87 -3.65
N LEU A 161 4.96 -2.01 -2.77
CA LEU A 161 4.89 -2.17 -1.33
C LEU A 161 4.80 -0.81 -0.61
N LEU A 162 4.31 -0.83 0.62
CA LEU A 162 4.26 0.33 1.50
C LEU A 162 5.31 0.16 2.59
N VAL A 163 6.12 1.19 2.81
CA VAL A 163 7.11 1.26 3.87
C VAL A 163 6.67 2.32 4.88
N ASN A 164 6.70 2.00 6.17
CA ASN A 164 6.57 3.00 7.21
C ASN A 164 7.94 3.62 7.47
N ILE A 165 8.12 4.85 6.99
CA ILE A 165 9.35 5.62 7.17
C ILE A 165 9.26 6.58 8.37
N GLY A 166 8.20 6.49 9.18
CA GLY A 166 7.94 7.38 10.30
C GLY A 166 8.24 6.78 11.68
N ALA A 167 8.06 7.61 12.71
CA ALA A 167 8.17 7.21 14.12
C ALA A 167 6.85 6.72 14.74
N SER A 168 5.73 6.82 14.03
CA SER A 168 4.41 6.36 14.47
C SER A 168 3.89 5.26 13.53
N PRO A 169 2.90 4.45 13.96
CA PRO A 169 2.27 3.50 13.05
C PRO A 169 1.73 4.21 11.82
N LEU A 170 1.93 3.61 10.66
CA LEU A 170 1.37 4.06 9.40
C LEU A 170 0.00 3.43 9.23
N ALA A 171 -1.04 4.23 9.05
CA ALA A 171 -2.40 3.77 8.75
C ALA A 171 -2.81 4.22 7.34
N VAL A 172 -3.25 3.27 6.52
CA VAL A 172 -3.55 3.48 5.10
C VAL A 172 -4.89 2.85 4.73
N GLY A 173 -5.72 3.59 4.02
CA GLY A 173 -6.90 3.10 3.31
C GLY A 173 -6.57 2.75 1.87
N THR A 174 -7.22 1.74 1.28
CA THR A 174 -6.94 1.33 -0.09
C THR A 174 -8.18 0.84 -0.80
N TRP A 175 -8.49 1.44 -1.95
CA TRP A 175 -9.46 0.89 -2.90
C TRP A 175 -8.75 -0.06 -3.85
N ARG A 176 -9.33 -1.25 -4.02
CA ARG A 176 -8.85 -2.26 -4.96
C ARG A 176 -10.01 -3.08 -5.54
N PRO A 177 -9.81 -3.73 -6.70
CA PRO A 177 -10.77 -4.69 -7.24
C PRO A 177 -10.95 -5.90 -6.31
N ALA A 178 -12.19 -6.33 -6.13
CA ALA A 178 -12.55 -7.39 -5.19
C ALA A 178 -12.06 -8.79 -5.63
N ASP A 179 -11.90 -8.99 -6.93
CA ASP A 179 -11.42 -10.20 -7.59
C ASP A 179 -9.90 -10.20 -7.82
N CYS A 180 -9.21 -9.11 -7.49
CA CYS A 180 -7.77 -9.03 -7.62
C CYS A 180 -7.08 -10.02 -6.66
N VAL A 181 -6.28 -10.91 -7.23
CA VAL A 181 -5.40 -11.82 -6.50
C VAL A 181 -4.00 -11.23 -6.47
N THR A 182 -3.46 -11.02 -5.26
CA THR A 182 -2.08 -10.57 -5.05
C THR A 182 -1.12 -11.75 -5.14
N ARG A 183 -0.01 -11.58 -5.84
CA ARG A 183 1.03 -12.60 -6.05
C ARG A 183 2.34 -12.16 -5.42
N HIS A 184 3.10 -13.13 -4.90
CA HIS A 184 4.30 -12.87 -4.09
C HIS A 184 5.48 -13.77 -4.48
N GLU A 185 5.24 -14.82 -5.25
CA GLU A 185 6.16 -15.93 -5.49
C GLU A 185 7.44 -15.46 -6.17
N GLU A 186 7.32 -14.59 -7.17
CA GLU A 186 8.46 -14.02 -7.90
C GLU A 186 9.28 -13.07 -7.00
N LEU A 187 8.62 -12.31 -6.12
CA LEU A 187 9.28 -11.46 -5.15
C LEU A 187 10.06 -12.31 -4.15
N GLU A 188 9.48 -13.40 -3.65
CA GLU A 188 10.17 -14.32 -2.76
C GLU A 188 11.38 -14.97 -3.41
N ALA A 189 11.26 -15.39 -4.68
CA ALA A 189 12.36 -15.96 -5.44
C ALA A 189 13.53 -14.96 -5.64
N LEU A 190 13.20 -13.68 -5.83
CA LEU A 190 14.18 -12.58 -5.96
C LEU A 190 14.55 -11.94 -4.61
N GLY A 191 14.08 -12.46 -3.48
CA GLY A 191 14.38 -11.93 -2.16
C GLY A 191 13.84 -10.52 -1.91
N GLY A 192 12.72 -10.15 -2.52
CA GLY A 192 12.02 -8.88 -2.35
C GLY A 192 12.00 -8.02 -3.60
N MET A 193 11.82 -6.71 -3.40
CA MET A 193 11.87 -5.71 -4.48
C MET A 193 13.30 -5.49 -4.97
N ALA A 194 13.46 -4.69 -6.02
CA ALA A 194 14.75 -4.33 -6.59
C ALA A 194 15.64 -3.52 -5.63
N HIS A 195 15.07 -2.92 -4.58
CA HIS A 195 15.81 -2.28 -3.49
C HIS A 195 15.24 -2.67 -2.13
N TYR A 196 16.12 -2.68 -1.13
CA TYR A 196 15.75 -2.62 0.28
C TYR A 196 15.72 -1.15 0.74
N VAL A 197 14.73 -0.78 1.54
CA VAL A 197 14.56 0.60 2.04
C VAL A 197 15.12 0.69 3.46
N LEU A 198 16.33 1.23 3.58
CA LEU A 198 17.06 1.30 4.83
C LEU A 198 16.72 2.56 5.62
N ALA A 199 16.73 2.46 6.94
CA ALA A 199 16.53 3.60 7.83
C ALA A 199 17.71 4.57 7.82
N GLY A 200 17.42 5.87 7.72
CA GLY A 200 18.41 6.95 7.70
C GLY A 200 18.70 7.59 9.07
N GLY A 201 18.34 6.94 10.16
CA GLY A 201 18.59 7.41 11.54
C GLY A 201 17.54 8.36 12.13
N GLU A 202 16.72 9.02 11.29
CA GLU A 202 15.64 9.92 11.70
C GLU A 202 14.35 9.61 10.90
N PRO A 203 13.16 9.96 11.42
CA PRO A 203 11.89 9.77 10.71
C PRO A 203 11.88 10.50 9.36
N GLY A 204 11.47 9.80 8.31
CA GLY A 204 11.43 10.27 6.93
C GLY A 204 12.75 10.12 6.18
N ALA A 205 13.87 9.84 6.86
CA ALA A 205 15.16 9.60 6.23
C ALA A 205 15.28 8.13 5.79
N TYR A 206 15.62 7.90 4.52
CA TYR A 206 15.81 6.56 3.97
C TYR A 206 16.92 6.53 2.91
N ALA A 207 17.48 5.34 2.71
CA ALA A 207 18.38 5.04 1.61
C ALA A 207 17.90 3.77 0.89
N PHE A 208 18.20 3.67 -0.40
CA PHE A 208 17.92 2.47 -1.18
C PHE A 208 19.20 1.66 -1.35
N GLU A 209 19.19 0.42 -0.84
CA GLU A 209 20.25 -0.55 -1.11
C GLU A 209 19.79 -1.47 -2.25
N PRO A 210 20.49 -1.53 -3.40
CA PRO A 210 20.13 -2.42 -4.50
C PRO A 210 20.11 -3.89 -4.05
N ASN A 211 19.06 -4.61 -4.43
CA ASN A 211 18.96 -6.04 -4.21
C ASN A 211 19.79 -6.79 -5.26
N THR A 212 20.88 -7.41 -4.83
CA THR A 212 21.85 -8.10 -5.69
C THR A 212 21.32 -9.35 -6.38
N ARG A 213 20.09 -9.79 -6.07
CA ARG A 213 19.41 -10.87 -6.81
C ARG A 213 18.83 -10.41 -8.15
N TYR A 214 18.68 -9.10 -8.33
CA TYR A 214 18.34 -8.51 -9.62
C TYR A 214 19.63 -8.24 -10.40
N ARG A 215 19.58 -8.46 -11.71
CA ARG A 215 20.67 -8.18 -12.65
C ARG A 215 20.77 -6.69 -12.95
N THR A 216 19.63 -6.06 -13.19
CA THR A 216 19.54 -4.62 -13.50
C THR A 216 18.61 -3.97 -12.50
N VAL A 217 19.15 -2.98 -11.78
CA VAL A 217 18.44 -2.22 -10.75
C VAL A 217 18.61 -0.73 -11.05
N PRO A 218 17.57 -0.03 -11.52
CA PRO A 218 17.66 1.38 -11.87
C PRO A 218 17.65 2.24 -10.60
N VAL A 219 18.20 3.45 -10.65
CA VAL A 219 18.12 4.37 -9.51
C VAL A 219 16.65 4.78 -9.30
N PRO A 220 16.11 4.68 -8.07
CA PRO A 220 14.72 5.08 -7.80
C PRO A 220 14.50 6.56 -8.08
N ARG A 221 13.42 6.86 -8.82
CA ARG A 221 12.93 8.23 -9.00
C ARG A 221 12.03 8.59 -7.82
N ILE A 222 12.35 9.68 -7.14
CA ILE A 222 11.50 10.19 -6.06
C ILE A 222 10.46 11.10 -6.68
N VAL A 223 9.20 10.69 -6.62
CA VAL A 223 8.07 11.49 -7.13
C VAL A 223 7.29 12.03 -5.94
N PRO A 224 7.11 13.36 -5.81
CA PRO A 224 6.31 13.93 -4.74
C PRO A 224 4.82 13.59 -4.93
N ALA A 225 4.10 13.44 -3.82
CA ALA A 225 2.66 13.33 -3.84
C ALA A 225 2.01 14.56 -4.50
N ARG A 226 0.96 14.35 -5.28
CA ARG A 226 0.16 15.39 -5.92
C ARG A 226 -1.30 14.98 -5.97
N ASP A 227 -2.17 15.96 -6.16
CA ASP A 227 -3.55 15.68 -6.58
C ASP A 227 -3.55 14.97 -7.94
N LEU A 228 -4.47 14.01 -8.08
CA LEU A 228 -4.70 13.24 -9.30
C LEU A 228 -6.16 13.46 -9.75
N PRO A 229 -6.51 14.68 -10.21
CA PRO A 229 -7.88 14.97 -10.67
C PRO A 229 -8.33 14.06 -11.83
N GLU A 230 -7.40 13.50 -12.60
CA GLU A 230 -7.67 12.49 -13.63
C GLU A 230 -8.31 11.19 -13.08
N PHE A 231 -8.17 10.94 -11.77
CA PHE A 231 -8.82 9.87 -11.02
C PHE A 231 -9.85 10.39 -9.99
N GLY A 232 -10.14 11.69 -9.99
CA GLY A 232 -11.00 12.33 -8.99
C GLY A 232 -10.40 12.36 -7.58
N LEU A 233 -9.07 12.27 -7.45
CA LEU A 233 -8.39 12.16 -6.16
C LEU A 233 -7.76 13.50 -5.77
N HIS A 234 -8.19 14.03 -4.63
CA HIS A 234 -7.68 15.26 -4.05
C HIS A 234 -7.21 15.02 -2.61
N ARG A 235 -6.14 15.69 -2.19
CA ARG A 235 -5.59 15.55 -0.84
C ARG A 235 -6.61 15.90 0.25
N ASP A 236 -7.46 16.88 -0.01
CA ASP A 236 -8.42 17.45 0.95
C ASP A 236 -9.77 16.71 1.03
N GLU A 237 -10.02 15.75 0.13
CA GLU A 237 -11.22 14.91 0.15
C GLU A 237 -10.86 13.44 0.45
N PRO A 238 -11.40 12.82 1.51
CA PRO A 238 -11.22 11.39 1.76
C PRO A 238 -11.69 10.52 0.60
N MET A 239 -10.91 9.50 0.21
CA MET A 239 -11.30 8.63 -0.92
C MET A 239 -12.65 7.94 -0.69
N PHE A 240 -12.98 7.58 0.56
CA PHE A 240 -14.26 6.96 0.88
C PHE A 240 -15.43 7.94 0.70
N THR A 241 -15.22 9.23 1.00
CA THR A 241 -16.18 10.30 0.74
C THR A 241 -16.34 10.54 -0.77
N THR A 242 -15.23 10.59 -1.52
CA THR A 242 -15.26 10.67 -2.99
C THR A 242 -16.06 9.52 -3.58
N PHE A 243 -15.87 8.29 -3.08
CA PHE A 243 -16.64 7.12 -3.53
C PHE A 243 -18.14 7.30 -3.27
N ARG A 244 -18.54 7.71 -2.05
CA ARG A 244 -19.97 7.95 -1.73
C ARG A 244 -20.60 9.02 -2.61
N ARG A 245 -19.84 10.06 -2.95
CA ARG A 245 -20.30 11.17 -3.80
C ARG A 245 -20.47 10.73 -5.25
N ASN A 246 -19.47 10.04 -5.80
CA ASN A 246 -19.51 9.53 -7.16
C ASN A 246 -18.63 8.27 -7.31
N PRO A 247 -19.22 7.08 -7.22
CA PRO A 247 -18.49 5.82 -7.36
C PRO A 247 -17.84 5.62 -8.74
N ASP A 248 -18.27 6.33 -9.79
CA ASP A 248 -17.72 6.19 -11.14
C ASP A 248 -16.27 6.68 -11.25
N PHE A 249 -15.80 7.54 -10.32
CA PHE A 249 -14.40 7.95 -10.27
C PHE A 249 -13.44 6.77 -10.07
N PHE A 250 -13.91 5.66 -9.47
CA PHE A 250 -13.09 4.47 -9.19
C PHE A 250 -13.21 3.40 -10.29
N ARG A 251 -13.87 3.69 -11.41
CA ARG A 251 -14.01 2.74 -12.53
C ARG A 251 -12.67 2.29 -13.12
N PHE A 252 -11.63 3.12 -13.02
CA PHE A 252 -10.28 2.75 -13.47
C PHE A 252 -9.72 1.53 -12.75
N LEU A 253 -10.20 1.23 -11.54
CA LEU A 253 -9.76 0.05 -10.79
C LEU A 253 -10.28 -1.24 -11.42
N THR A 254 -11.55 -1.27 -11.85
CA THR A 254 -12.18 -2.49 -12.38
C THR A 254 -12.20 -2.57 -13.90
N ARG A 255 -11.93 -1.47 -14.59
CA ARG A 255 -11.77 -1.41 -16.05
C ARG A 255 -10.49 -0.68 -16.46
N PRO A 256 -9.30 -1.11 -16.00
CA PRO A 256 -8.06 -0.39 -16.22
C PRO A 256 -7.69 -0.21 -17.71
N GLN A 257 -8.13 -1.11 -18.58
CA GLN A 257 -7.94 -1.04 -20.03
C GLN A 257 -8.64 0.14 -20.70
N ASP A 258 -9.61 0.78 -20.03
CA ASP A 258 -10.30 1.96 -20.55
C ASP A 258 -9.53 3.28 -20.23
N HIS A 259 -8.35 3.21 -19.61
CA HIS A 259 -7.65 4.35 -18.98
C HIS A 259 -6.16 4.48 -19.34
N ASP A 260 -5.73 3.96 -20.50
CA ASP A 260 -4.31 3.91 -20.92
C ASP A 260 -3.59 5.27 -20.87
N ALA A 261 -4.27 6.33 -21.28
CA ALA A 261 -3.71 7.68 -21.30
C ALA A 261 -3.33 8.15 -19.88
N GLN A 262 -4.15 7.84 -18.87
CA GLN A 262 -3.85 8.19 -17.49
C GLN A 262 -2.64 7.42 -16.94
N TRP A 263 -2.44 6.16 -17.35
CA TRP A 263 -1.31 5.34 -16.89
C TRP A 263 0.03 5.87 -17.36
N THR A 264 0.11 6.31 -18.61
CA THR A 264 1.38 6.78 -19.20
C THR A 264 1.87 8.08 -18.56
N SER A 265 0.97 8.92 -18.04
CA SER A 265 1.32 10.21 -17.43
C SER A 265 1.41 10.19 -15.90
N LEU A 266 1.13 9.06 -15.25
CA LEU A 266 0.98 9.01 -13.79
C LEU A 266 2.31 9.33 -13.08
N TYR A 267 3.40 8.75 -13.55
CA TYR A 267 4.76 8.94 -13.02
C TYR A 267 5.72 9.41 -14.12
N PRO A 268 5.70 10.71 -14.47
CA PRO A 268 6.52 11.28 -15.55
C PRO A 268 8.02 11.21 -15.25
#